data_AF-A0AAV9W1J8-F1
#
_entry.id   AF-A0AAV9W1J8-F1
#
_cell.length_a   1.000
_cell.length_b   1.000
_cell.length_c   1.000
_cell.angle_alpha   90.00
_cell.angle_beta   90.00
_cell.angle_gamma   90.00
#
_symmetry.space_group_name_H-M   'P 1'
#
loop_
_entity.id
_entity.type
_entity.pdbx_description
1 polymer ?
#
loop_
_entity_poly.entity_id
_entity_poly.type
_entity_poly.pdbx_seq_one_letter_code
_entity_poly.pdbx_strand_id
1 'polypeptide(L)'
;MSDLSSPSYPHPLCSTCRPPQLPYHDLILRRFTESIRNRKNWTKLLKNRRRMSKLIQKAAYEDACAFSRGSAMDIICPVWDGEDVRFVIEELEGCAGYVEMLREGGCLIEPDVEGVWRCDGVDEELRRRLEEGWW
;
A
#
# COMPACT_ATOMS: atom_id res chain seq x y z
N MET A 1 21.22 -7.67 -19.40
CA MET A 1 21.32 -7.58 -17.94
C MET A 1 20.22 -6.66 -17.52
N SER A 2 19.12 -7.22 -17.02
CA SER A 2 17.93 -6.45 -16.66
C SER A 2 18.17 -5.90 -15.26
N ASP A 3 18.29 -4.57 -15.16
CA ASP A 3 18.30 -3.87 -13.88
C ASP A 3 17.03 -4.25 -13.13
N LEU A 4 17.21 -5.02 -12.05
CA LEU A 4 16.18 -5.24 -11.05
C LEU A 4 16.03 -3.91 -10.32
N SER A 5 15.21 -3.02 -10.87
CA SER A 5 14.81 -1.79 -10.20
C SER A 5 14.24 -2.18 -8.84
N SER A 6 14.88 -1.74 -7.78
CA SER A 6 14.33 -1.79 -6.43
C SER A 6 12.86 -1.39 -6.45
N PRO A 7 11.97 -2.04 -5.66
CA PRO A 7 10.56 -1.68 -5.64
C PRO A 7 10.46 -0.20 -5.25
N SER A 8 10.16 0.65 -6.24
CA SER A 8 10.12 2.10 -6.11
C SER A 8 8.86 2.49 -5.34
N TYR A 9 8.86 2.27 -4.03
CA TYR A 9 7.94 2.95 -3.14
C TYR A 9 8.52 4.32 -2.84
N PRO A 10 7.86 5.41 -3.26
CA PRO A 10 8.42 6.74 -3.13
C PRO A 10 8.61 7.12 -1.66
N HIS A 11 9.83 7.49 -1.31
CA HIS A 11 10.17 8.05 0.00
C HIS A 11 9.33 9.31 0.27
N PRO A 12 8.83 9.58 1.49
CA PRO A 12 7.98 10.75 1.81
C PRO A 12 8.58 12.10 1.45
N LEU A 13 9.90 12.14 1.29
CA LEU A 13 10.68 13.35 1.01
C LEU A 13 11.14 13.41 -0.46
N CYS A 14 10.68 12.47 -1.28
CA CYS A 14 10.80 12.55 -2.73
C CYS A 14 9.93 13.72 -3.24
N SER A 15 10.49 14.91 -3.30
CA SER A 15 9.84 16.14 -3.77
C SER A 15 9.39 16.08 -5.24
N THR A 16 9.92 15.11 -6.00
CA THR A 16 9.55 14.83 -7.40
C THR A 16 8.41 13.83 -7.52
N CYS A 17 8.04 13.12 -6.45
CA CYS A 17 7.03 12.08 -6.45
C CYS A 17 5.65 12.70 -6.21
N ARG A 18 5.05 13.28 -7.26
CA ARG A 18 3.65 13.71 -7.21
C ARG A 18 2.75 12.47 -7.27
N PRO A 19 1.78 12.29 -6.36
CA PRO A 19 0.85 11.17 -6.48
C PRO A 19 0.10 11.31 -7.81
N PRO A 20 0.08 10.26 -8.66
CA PRO A 20 -0.62 10.31 -9.93
C PRO A 20 -2.11 10.52 -9.71
N GLN A 21 -2.80 11.14 -10.68
CA GLN A 21 -4.27 11.09 -10.68
C GLN A 21 -4.68 9.65 -11.00
N LEU A 22 -5.18 8.96 -9.99
CA LEU A 22 -5.56 7.55 -10.10
C LEU A 22 -7.00 7.42 -10.60
N PRO A 23 -7.27 6.49 -11.52
CA PRO A 23 -8.64 6.09 -11.83
C PRO A 23 -9.32 5.53 -10.58
N TYR A 24 -10.65 5.62 -10.54
CA TYR A 24 -11.44 5.23 -9.37
C TYR A 24 -11.21 3.77 -8.94
N HIS A 25 -10.96 2.88 -9.90
CA HIS A 25 -10.65 1.48 -9.65
C HIS A 25 -9.31 1.29 -8.92
N ASP A 26 -8.22 1.90 -9.40
CA ASP A 26 -6.93 1.93 -8.68
C ASP A 26 -7.06 2.52 -7.27
N LEU A 27 -7.88 3.56 -7.09
CA LEU A 27 -8.14 4.15 -5.77
C LEU A 27 -8.76 3.14 -4.80
N ILE A 28 -9.65 2.27 -5.27
CA ILE A 28 -10.26 1.22 -4.44
C ILE A 28 -9.20 0.20 -4.02
N LEU A 29 -8.37 -0.26 -4.96
CA LEU A 29 -7.30 -1.22 -4.67
C LEU A 29 -6.29 -0.67 -3.67
N ARG A 30 -5.91 0.61 -3.82
CA ARG A 30 -4.98 1.26 -2.89
C ARG A 30 -5.58 1.55 -1.52
N ARG A 31 -6.86 1.87 -1.43
CA ARG A 31 -7.57 1.94 -0.13
C ARG A 31 -7.54 0.60 0.59
N PHE A 32 -7.68 -0.50 -0.15
CA PHE A 32 -7.53 -1.82 0.44
C PHE A 32 -6.12 -2.05 0.95
N THR A 33 -5.07 -1.79 0.15
CA THR A 33 -3.68 -2.00 0.60
C THR A 33 -3.33 -1.11 1.80
N GLU A 34 -3.80 0.13 1.82
CA GLU A 34 -3.73 1.03 2.97
C GLU A 34 -4.39 0.41 4.22
N SER A 35 -5.62 -0.11 4.08
CA SER A 35 -6.34 -0.76 5.19
C SER A 35 -5.60 -1.97 5.76
N ILE A 36 -4.81 -2.66 4.94
CA ILE A 36 -3.94 -3.76 5.37
C ILE A 36 -2.74 -3.21 6.12
N ARG A 37 -2.04 -2.20 5.57
CA ARG A 37 -0.87 -1.55 6.21
C ARG A 37 -1.21 -0.92 7.56
N ASN A 38 -2.46 -0.49 7.75
CA ASN A 38 -2.97 0.02 9.03
C ASN A 38 -3.19 -1.05 10.10
N ARG A 39 -3.03 -2.33 9.78
CA ARG A 39 -3.13 -3.41 10.77
C ARG A 39 -1.80 -3.63 11.49
N LYS A 40 -1.88 -3.90 12.79
CA LYS A 40 -0.70 -4.33 13.55
C LYS A 40 -0.11 -5.60 12.94
N ASN A 41 1.22 -5.63 12.78
CA ASN A 41 1.96 -6.76 12.20
C ASN A 41 1.48 -7.16 10.79
N TRP A 42 1.04 -6.21 9.97
CA TRP A 42 0.54 -6.49 8.62
C TRP A 42 1.53 -7.24 7.72
N THR A 43 2.85 -7.05 7.89
CA THR A 43 3.86 -7.83 7.16
C THR A 43 3.81 -9.33 7.47
N LYS A 44 3.43 -9.70 8.70
CA LYS A 44 3.18 -11.11 9.08
C LYS A 44 1.84 -11.62 8.54
N LEU A 45 0.84 -10.74 8.44
CA LEU A 45 -0.47 -11.06 7.84
C LEU A 45 -0.30 -11.44 6.36
N LEU A 46 0.55 -10.73 5.62
CA LEU A 46 0.88 -10.99 4.22
C LEU A 46 1.40 -12.41 3.99
N LYS A 47 2.23 -12.92 4.92
CA LYS A 47 2.76 -14.30 4.87
C LYS A 47 1.66 -15.37 5.07
N ASN A 48 0.48 -15.00 5.55
CA ASN A 48 -0.66 -15.90 5.72
C ASN A 48 -1.63 -15.82 4.52
N ARG A 49 -1.31 -16.59 3.47
CA ARG A 49 -2.10 -16.65 2.22
C ARG A 49 -3.60 -16.85 2.47
N ARG A 50 -3.97 -17.79 3.35
CA ARG A 50 -5.39 -18.08 3.65
C ARG A 50 -6.13 -16.88 4.24
N ARG A 51 -5.48 -16.12 5.14
CA ARG A 51 -6.08 -14.92 5.72
C ARG A 51 -6.15 -13.80 4.69
N MET A 52 -5.10 -13.62 3.89
CA MET A 52 -5.07 -12.59 2.85
C MET A 52 -6.16 -12.83 1.79
N SER A 53 -6.31 -14.06 1.28
CA SER A 53 -7.36 -14.39 0.31
C SER A 53 -8.76 -14.09 0.85
N LYS A 54 -9.01 -14.36 2.14
CA LYS A 54 -10.30 -14.03 2.77
C LYS A 54 -10.55 -12.52 2.86
N LEU A 55 -9.51 -11.73 3.12
CA LEU A 55 -9.62 -10.27 3.18
C LEU A 55 -9.90 -9.68 1.81
N ILE A 56 -9.21 -10.16 0.79
CA ILE A 56 -9.41 -9.75 -0.60
C ILE A 56 -10.83 -10.12 -1.08
N GLN A 57 -11.27 -11.36 -0.87
CA GLN A 57 -12.63 -11.79 -1.21
C GLN A 57 -13.70 -10.94 -0.51
N LYS A 58 -13.46 -10.61 0.76
CA LYS A 58 -14.37 -9.77 1.53
C LYS A 58 -14.41 -8.34 0.98
N ALA A 59 -13.26 -7.75 0.66
CA ALA A 59 -13.19 -6.41 0.09
C ALA A 59 -13.90 -6.33 -1.27
N ALA A 60 -13.60 -7.27 -2.17
CA ALA A 60 -14.26 -7.38 -3.46
C ALA A 60 -15.80 -7.50 -3.33
N TYR A 61 -16.28 -8.28 -2.35
CA TYR A 61 -17.71 -8.39 -2.07
C TYR A 61 -18.31 -7.09 -1.50
N GLU A 62 -17.61 -6.42 -0.58
CA GLU A 62 -18.05 -5.15 0.00
C GLU A 62 -18.13 -4.04 -1.05
N ASP A 63 -17.15 -3.95 -1.95
CA ASP A 63 -17.17 -3.00 -3.06
C ASP A 63 -18.34 -3.27 -4.01
N ALA A 64 -18.57 -4.54 -4.36
CA ALA A 64 -19.72 -4.94 -5.17
C ALA A 64 -21.07 -4.66 -4.49
N CYS A 65 -21.16 -4.80 -3.16
CA CYS A 65 -22.38 -4.52 -2.39
C CYS A 65 -22.63 -3.02 -2.16
N ALA A 66 -21.58 -2.24 -1.93
CA ALA A 66 -21.70 -0.78 -1.80
C ALA A 66 -22.26 -0.18 -3.09
N PHE A 67 -21.89 -0.76 -4.23
CA PHE A 67 -22.41 -0.41 -5.54
C PHE A 67 -23.91 -0.74 -5.71
N SER A 68 -24.38 -1.91 -5.26
CA SER A 68 -25.78 -2.32 -5.45
C SER A 68 -26.81 -1.56 -4.60
N ARG A 69 -26.36 -0.81 -3.58
CA ARG A 69 -27.24 0.01 -2.72
C ARG A 69 -27.45 1.43 -3.24
N GLY A 70 -26.70 1.87 -4.25
CA GLY A 70 -26.87 3.16 -4.93
C GLY A 70 -27.72 3.01 -6.20
N SER A 71 -28.87 3.66 -6.22
CA SER A 71 -29.77 3.69 -7.39
C SER A 71 -29.10 4.30 -8.64
N ALA A 72 -29.35 3.65 -9.78
CA ALA A 72 -29.30 4.12 -11.18
C ALA A 72 -28.00 3.93 -12.00
N MET A 73 -28.11 2.99 -12.95
CA MET A 73 -27.61 2.96 -14.34
C MET A 73 -26.12 3.23 -14.67
N ASP A 74 -25.53 2.22 -15.31
CA ASP A 74 -24.43 2.29 -16.30
C ASP A 74 -23.08 2.88 -15.88
N ILE A 75 -22.69 2.76 -14.61
CA ILE A 75 -21.35 3.12 -14.15
C ILE A 75 -20.65 1.86 -13.62
N ILE A 76 -19.42 1.63 -14.07
CA ILE A 76 -18.59 0.44 -13.90
C ILE A 76 -18.65 -0.13 -12.46
N CYS A 77 -19.17 -1.36 -12.31
CA CYS A 77 -18.99 -2.14 -11.08
C CYS A 77 -17.51 -2.56 -11.01
N PRO A 78 -16.74 -2.16 -9.98
CA PRO A 78 -15.36 -2.61 -9.83
C PRO A 78 -15.38 -4.09 -9.42
N VAL A 79 -15.45 -4.96 -10.42
CA VAL A 79 -15.24 -6.39 -10.24
C VAL A 79 -13.75 -6.59 -10.11
N TRP A 80 -13.31 -7.04 -8.93
CA TRP A 80 -11.93 -7.40 -8.72
C TRP A 80 -11.58 -8.63 -9.55
N ASP A 81 -10.66 -8.48 -10.49
CA ASP A 81 -10.17 -9.60 -11.31
C ASP A 81 -8.83 -10.15 -10.79
N GLY A 82 -8.24 -11.08 -11.54
CA GLY A 82 -6.95 -11.67 -11.18
C GLY A 82 -5.79 -10.68 -11.21
N GLU A 83 -5.87 -9.62 -12.03
CA GLU A 83 -4.86 -8.57 -12.12
C GLU A 83 -4.94 -7.64 -10.92
N ASP A 84 -6.14 -7.33 -10.46
CA ASP A 84 -6.39 -6.54 -9.25
C ASP A 84 -5.82 -7.21 -8.01
N VAL A 85 -6.08 -8.52 -7.89
CA VAL A 85 -5.51 -9.35 -6.82
C VAL A 85 -3.99 -9.35 -6.89
N ARG A 86 -3.42 -9.49 -8.08
CA ARG A 86 -1.97 -9.47 -8.29
C ARG A 86 -1.37 -8.12 -7.89
N PHE A 87 -1.96 -7.02 -8.36
CA PHE A 87 -1.54 -5.66 -8.03
C PHE A 87 -1.49 -5.44 -6.52
N VAL A 88 -2.56 -5.78 -5.80
CA VAL A 88 -2.66 -5.64 -4.35
C VAL A 88 -1.57 -6.42 -3.62
N ILE A 89 -1.29 -7.65 -4.06
CA ILE A 89 -0.25 -8.50 -3.45
C ILE A 89 1.14 -7.91 -3.71
N GLU A 90 1.45 -7.58 -4.96
CA GLU A 90 2.75 -7.00 -5.35
C GLU A 90 3.00 -5.66 -4.64
N GLU A 91 1.98 -4.81 -4.53
CA GLU A 91 2.06 -3.54 -3.80
C GLU A 91 2.37 -3.76 -2.31
N LEU A 92 1.67 -4.70 -1.66
CA LEU A 92 1.91 -5.02 -0.25
C LEU A 92 3.27 -5.68 -0.03
N GLU A 93 3.72 -6.53 -0.94
CA GLU A 93 5.04 -7.17 -0.89
C GLU A 93 6.16 -6.14 -1.06
N GLY A 94 6.03 -5.20 -2.01
CA GLY A 94 6.96 -4.09 -2.19
C GLY A 94 7.06 -3.23 -0.94
N CYS A 95 5.92 -2.84 -0.36
CA CYS A 95 5.88 -2.14 0.93
C CYS A 95 6.54 -2.94 2.04
N ALA A 96 6.29 -4.26 2.10
CA ALA A 96 6.75 -5.10 3.21
C ALA A 96 8.26 -5.25 3.16
N GLY A 97 8.83 -5.47 1.98
CA GLY A 97 10.27 -5.53 1.78
C GLY A 97 10.95 -4.22 2.20
N TYR A 98 10.37 -3.08 1.82
CA TYR A 98 10.88 -1.77 2.21
C TYR A 98 10.82 -1.54 3.73
N VAL A 99 9.71 -1.89 4.38
CA VAL A 99 9.58 -1.76 5.85
C VAL A 99 10.50 -2.73 6.60
N GLU A 100 10.67 -3.96 6.11
CA GLU A 100 11.62 -4.92 6.70
C GLU A 100 13.07 -4.39 6.61
N MET A 101 13.46 -3.82 5.46
CA MET A 101 14.77 -3.15 5.28
C MET A 101 14.97 -1.98 6.27
N LEU A 102 13.97 -1.09 6.42
CA LEU A 102 14.06 0.03 7.36
C LEU A 102 14.21 -0.43 8.81
N ARG A 103 13.49 -1.50 9.21
CA ARG A 103 13.57 -2.07 10.55
C ARG A 103 14.94 -2.69 10.84
N GLU A 104 15.57 -3.31 9.85
CA GLU A 104 16.95 -3.80 9.97
C GLU A 104 17.95 -2.65 10.21
N GLY A 105 17.71 -1.49 9.62
CA GLY A 105 18.43 -0.24 9.87
C GLY A 105 18.06 0.49 11.17
N GLY A 106 17.20 -0.09 12.00
CA GLY A 106 16.74 0.50 13.27
C GLY A 106 15.64 1.57 13.14
N CYS A 107 15.09 1.77 11.94
CA CYS A 107 14.04 2.75 11.67
C CYS A 107 12.65 2.10 11.80
N LEU A 108 11.74 2.71 12.55
CA LEU A 108 10.38 2.21 12.79
C LEU A 108 9.32 2.89 11.90
N ILE A 109 9.75 3.41 10.75
CA ILE A 109 8.89 4.12 9.81
C ILE A 109 8.05 3.11 9.03
N GLU A 110 6.75 3.38 8.95
CA GLU A 110 5.77 2.57 8.23
C GLU A 110 4.98 3.43 7.23
N PRO A 111 4.58 2.88 6.09
CA PRO A 111 3.66 3.54 5.17
C PRO A 111 2.27 3.69 5.80
N ASP A 112 1.67 4.87 5.67
CA ASP A 112 0.31 5.18 6.11
C ASP A 112 -0.59 5.34 4.87
N VAL A 113 -1.18 6.53 4.65
CA VAL A 113 -1.84 6.89 3.39
C VAL A 113 -0.83 7.15 2.26
N GLU A 114 -1.30 7.22 1.01
CA GLU A 114 -0.42 7.43 -0.15
C GLU A 114 0.43 8.71 -0.01
N GLY A 115 1.76 8.53 -0.08
CA GLY A 115 2.73 9.62 0.09
C GLY A 115 2.97 10.04 1.55
N VAL A 116 2.33 9.41 2.53
CA VAL A 116 2.46 9.71 3.95
C VAL A 116 3.02 8.49 4.68
N TRP A 117 3.95 8.74 5.59
CA TRP A 117 4.60 7.73 6.38
C TRP A 117 4.42 8.07 7.85
N ARG A 118 4.15 7.06 8.66
CA ARG A 118 4.01 7.17 10.12
C ARG A 118 5.21 6.54 10.80
N CYS A 119 5.58 7.07 11.95
CA CYS A 119 6.57 6.47 12.83
C CYS A 119 6.20 6.84 14.26
N ASP A 120 6.25 5.88 15.18
CA ASP A 120 6.13 6.17 16.59
C ASP A 120 7.45 6.78 17.09
N GLY A 121 7.42 8.08 17.45
CA GLY A 121 8.56 8.78 18.06
C GLY A 121 9.72 9.09 17.11
N VAL A 122 9.49 9.92 16.09
CA VAL A 122 10.58 10.45 15.25
C VAL A 122 11.37 11.50 16.05
N ASP A 123 12.66 11.27 16.23
CA ASP A 123 13.57 12.34 16.65
C ASP A 123 14.02 13.19 15.45
N GLU A 124 14.45 14.41 15.72
CA GLU A 124 14.77 15.38 14.66
C GLU A 124 16.02 14.99 13.85
N GLU A 125 16.88 14.12 14.40
CA GLU A 125 18.06 13.61 13.71
C GLU A 125 17.66 12.57 12.65
N LEU A 126 16.76 11.66 12.98
CA LEU A 126 16.19 10.70 12.03
C LEU A 126 15.44 11.43 10.93
N ARG A 127 14.66 12.46 11.27
CA ARG A 127 13.98 13.33 10.29
C ARG A 127 14.97 13.94 9.30
N ARG A 128 16.05 14.56 9.80
CA ARG A 128 17.06 15.23 8.97
C ARG A 128 17.83 14.24 8.09
N ARG A 129 18.18 13.07 8.62
CA ARG A 129 18.80 11.99 7.83
C ARG A 129 17.89 11.54 6.69
N LEU A 130 16.57 11.54 6.91
CA LEU A 130 15.63 11.24 5.84
C LEU A 130 15.55 12.34 4.78
N GLU A 131 15.65 13.60 5.17
CA GLU A 131 15.65 14.76 4.26
C GLU A 131 16.92 14.84 3.41
N GLU A 132 18.07 14.43 3.95
CA GLU A 132 19.37 14.50 3.26
C GLU A 132 19.63 13.35 2.27
N GLY A 133 18.71 12.38 2.15
CA GLY A 133 18.77 11.35 1.11
C GLY A 133 19.91 10.33 1.26
N TRP A 134 20.42 10.13 2.48
CA TRP A 134 21.48 9.16 2.75
C TRP A 134 20.92 7.73 2.82
N TRP A 135 20.68 7.09 1.67
CA TRP A 135 20.37 5.66 1.57
C TRP A 135 21.00 5.04 0.32
#